data_AF-A0A5D4MB82-F1
#
_entry.id   AF-A0A5D4MB82-F1
#
_cell.length_a   1.000
_cell.length_b   1.000
_cell.length_c   1.000
_cell.angle_alpha   90.00
_cell.angle_beta   90.00
_cell.angle_gamma   90.00
#
_symmetry.space_group_name_H-M   'P 1'
#
loop_
_entity.id
_entity.type
_entity.pdbx_description
1 polymer ?
#
loop_
_entity_poly.entity_id
_entity_poly.type
_entity_poly.pdbx_seq_one_letter_code
_entity_poly.pdbx_strand_id
1 'polypeptide(L)'
;MKGEKITLRRQFLFRVLSILLMIALLSGITQLYFINNQIKKQSDRQAESVADNVIRSLKQTNFATSVIESQIDLKLVAQAKHIASLLKEKESGHITQKDLLEIRDQLGLSGISIFKETPEKDDYVAIRSTEEKEIGFSLKEYGYYEAGKALASGEKPDVPFSTFTDTYTLVLPIAQAGSLNEEPQFFKFAYYYVKEQGYAVSPFIEANEVKQYMESVGPGTEIEKIVKKSDIVEEIAIINRNVFENPALESQFFPPMKKIEAGTFQYASKKDSEIINQLTRKKTFHIEKSKGKNLYKMFIPTVEDRLIYIALDYDQMSGPLYRHSVILIISGIGSLFILFLLTARFFNRIYENLQIIKRQVSSLENGDLKAKSRIDDGSELELLSQDMNSMVDTLNQLVTDTQTQAMKVQKLSILLESEASDSVQKMYSMSTEATLRSREQLNEILELLNGISGSLTKKNNSPQVVLERIESLQELARNRTAATTDTTIKLSDLVQSLHSEAQELSEISIDLLNSIKRFRV
;
A
#
# COMPACT_ATOMS: atom_id res chain seq x y z
N MET A 1 -23.92 8.29 37.11
CA MET A 1 -23.91 7.16 36.15
C MET A 1 -22.73 6.25 36.48
N LYS A 2 -22.96 5.06 37.05
CA LYS A 2 -21.91 4.06 37.26
C LYS A 2 -21.50 3.53 35.89
N GLY A 3 -20.25 3.79 35.47
CA GLY A 3 -19.73 3.36 34.18
C GLY A 3 -19.85 1.84 34.02
N GLU A 4 -20.43 1.40 32.91
CA GLU A 4 -20.47 -0.01 32.53
C GLU A 4 -19.04 -0.57 32.57
N LYS A 5 -18.82 -1.64 33.34
CA LYS A 5 -17.52 -2.32 33.38
C LYS A 5 -17.23 -2.91 31.99
N ILE A 6 -16.41 -2.21 31.20
CA ILE A 6 -15.96 -2.67 29.88
C ILE A 6 -15.23 -3.99 30.06
N THR A 7 -15.70 -5.06 29.41
CA THR A 7 -15.07 -6.38 29.46
C THR A 7 -13.68 -6.36 28.81
N LEU A 8 -12.77 -7.22 29.28
CA LEU A 8 -11.43 -7.39 28.69
C LEU A 8 -11.52 -7.65 27.17
N ARG A 9 -12.51 -8.42 26.73
CA ARG A 9 -12.84 -8.64 25.32
C ARG A 9 -13.04 -7.34 24.55
N ARG A 10 -13.95 -6.47 25.04
CA ARG A 10 -14.27 -5.20 24.36
C ARG A 10 -13.08 -4.25 24.37
N GLN A 11 -12.30 -4.20 25.46
CA GLN A 11 -11.07 -3.41 25.52
C GLN A 11 -10.03 -3.88 24.49
N PHE A 12 -9.80 -5.20 24.41
CA PHE A 12 -8.85 -5.76 23.47
C PHE A 12 -9.25 -5.50 22.01
N LEU A 13 -10.49 -5.83 21.63
CA LEU A 13 -10.99 -5.62 20.28
C LEU A 13 -10.92 -4.15 19.87
N PHE A 14 -11.27 -3.22 20.78
CA PHE A 14 -11.19 -1.79 20.51
C PHE A 14 -9.75 -1.31 20.32
N ARG A 15 -8.80 -1.80 21.13
CA ARG A 15 -7.36 -1.47 20.98
C ARG A 15 -6.81 -1.98 19.65
N VAL A 16 -7.08 -3.23 19.29
CA VAL A 16 -6.65 -3.80 18.00
C VAL A 16 -7.26 -3.03 16.84
N LEU A 17 -8.56 -2.74 16.87
CA LEU A 17 -9.22 -1.95 15.84
C LEU A 17 -8.60 -0.55 15.71
N SER A 18 -8.33 0.11 16.83
CA SER A 18 -7.70 1.44 16.84
C SER A 18 -6.31 1.42 16.20
N ILE A 19 -5.50 0.41 16.53
CA ILE A 19 -4.16 0.22 15.93
C ILE A 19 -4.28 -0.05 14.43
N LEU A 20 -5.17 -0.93 14.01
CA LEU A 20 -5.37 -1.25 12.59
C LEU A 20 -5.88 -0.04 11.80
N LEU A 21 -6.79 0.76 12.36
CA LEU A 21 -7.25 2.01 11.75
C LEU A 21 -6.12 3.02 11.63
N MET A 22 -5.29 3.16 12.66
CA MET A 22 -4.12 4.03 12.62
C MET A 22 -3.13 3.60 11.54
N ILE A 23 -2.84 2.30 11.43
CA ILE A 23 -2.01 1.74 10.36
C ILE A 23 -2.64 2.01 8.99
N ALA A 24 -3.95 1.78 8.83
CA ALA A 24 -4.66 2.01 7.58
C ALA A 24 -4.60 3.48 7.15
N LEU A 25 -4.75 4.41 8.08
CA LEU A 25 -4.66 5.85 7.82
C LEU A 25 -3.25 6.26 7.42
N LEU A 26 -2.24 5.86 8.18
CA LEU A 26 -0.82 6.15 7.90
C LEU A 26 -0.39 5.57 6.55
N SER A 27 -0.74 4.30 6.31
CA SER A 27 -0.47 3.61 5.05
C SER A 27 -1.20 4.28 3.89
N GLY A 28 -2.48 4.61 4.05
CA GLY A 28 -3.28 5.27 3.02
C GLY A 28 -2.75 6.64 2.62
N ILE A 29 -2.38 7.48 3.59
CA ILE A 29 -1.77 8.80 3.34
C ILE A 29 -0.44 8.64 2.58
N THR A 30 0.41 7.72 3.05
CA THR A 30 1.72 7.46 2.43
C THR A 30 1.53 6.96 1.00
N GLN A 31 0.62 6.01 0.80
CA GLN A 31 0.34 5.44 -0.50
C GLN A 31 -0.20 6.50 -1.48
N LEU A 32 -1.15 7.34 -1.06
CA LEU A 32 -1.66 8.45 -1.88
C LEU A 32 -0.56 9.41 -2.33
N TYR A 33 0.37 9.75 -1.43
CA TYR A 33 1.52 10.58 -1.75
C TYR A 33 2.42 9.93 -2.82
N PHE A 34 2.78 8.66 -2.64
CA PHE A 34 3.60 7.92 -3.60
C PHE A 34 2.90 7.74 -4.95
N ILE A 35 1.59 7.47 -4.94
CA ILE A 35 0.77 7.33 -6.15
C ILE A 35 0.83 8.60 -6.98
N ASN A 36 0.55 9.77 -6.39
CA ASN A 36 0.55 11.02 -7.14
C ASN A 36 1.93 11.31 -7.78
N ASN A 37 3.01 11.07 -7.04
CA ASN A 37 4.37 11.24 -7.56
C ASN A 37 4.71 10.22 -8.66
N GLN A 38 4.30 8.96 -8.49
CA GLN A 38 4.53 7.91 -9.46
C GLN A 38 3.74 8.14 -10.74
N ILE A 39 2.47 8.55 -10.63
CA ILE A 39 1.62 8.92 -11.76
C ILE A 39 2.25 10.06 -12.54
N LYS A 40 2.68 11.12 -11.86
CA LYS A 40 3.36 12.25 -12.52
C LYS A 40 4.60 11.78 -13.26
N LYS A 41 5.51 11.09 -12.57
CA LYS A 41 6.78 10.63 -13.15
C LYS A 41 6.59 9.65 -14.31
N GLN A 42 5.62 8.75 -14.21
CA GLN A 42 5.35 7.75 -15.24
C GLN A 42 4.63 8.38 -16.45
N SER A 43 3.72 9.31 -16.21
CA SER A 43 3.10 10.12 -17.28
C SER A 43 4.15 10.96 -18.00
N ASP A 44 5.07 11.61 -17.28
CA ASP A 44 6.18 12.37 -17.86
C ASP A 44 7.06 11.47 -18.76
N ARG A 45 7.44 10.28 -18.29
CA ARG A 45 8.23 9.32 -19.08
C ARG A 45 7.50 8.82 -20.32
N GLN A 46 6.20 8.53 -20.19
CA GLN A 46 5.39 8.08 -21.30
C GLN A 46 5.23 9.20 -22.34
N ALA A 47 4.95 10.42 -21.89
CA ALA A 47 4.89 11.60 -22.73
C ALA A 47 6.21 11.85 -23.48
N GLU A 48 7.34 11.75 -22.78
CA GLU A 48 8.67 11.88 -23.38
C GLU A 48 8.93 10.79 -24.44
N SER A 49 8.58 9.54 -24.17
CA SER A 49 8.72 8.45 -25.14
C SER A 49 7.85 8.67 -26.38
N VAL A 50 6.61 9.15 -26.22
CA VAL A 50 5.72 9.48 -27.34
C VAL A 50 6.31 10.63 -28.14
N ALA A 51 6.75 11.69 -27.45
CA ALA A 51 7.36 12.85 -28.08
C ALA A 51 8.64 12.48 -28.87
N ASP A 52 9.51 11.66 -28.31
CA ASP A 52 10.73 11.23 -29.00
C ASP A 52 10.43 10.39 -30.25
N ASN A 53 9.38 9.56 -30.21
CA ASN A 53 8.91 8.81 -31.38
C ASN A 53 8.34 9.76 -32.45
N VAL A 54 7.54 10.74 -32.05
CA VAL A 54 7.01 11.80 -32.94
C VAL A 54 8.17 12.56 -33.58
N ILE A 55 9.10 13.09 -32.79
CA ILE A 55 10.25 13.86 -33.29
C ILE A 55 11.08 13.03 -34.27
N ARG A 56 11.33 11.76 -33.96
CA ARG A 56 12.10 10.88 -34.83
C ARG A 56 11.39 10.65 -36.16
N SER A 57 10.09 10.38 -36.13
CA SER A 57 9.30 10.19 -37.35
C SER A 57 9.28 11.47 -38.20
N LEU A 58 9.04 12.63 -37.59
CA LEU A 58 9.03 13.91 -38.29
C LEU A 58 10.41 14.28 -38.86
N LYS A 59 11.50 13.99 -38.15
CA LYS A 59 12.86 14.18 -38.68
C LYS A 59 13.12 13.31 -39.89
N GLN A 60 12.66 12.05 -39.86
CA GLN A 60 12.83 11.13 -40.99
C GLN A 60 12.05 11.59 -42.22
N THR A 61 10.79 11.99 -42.05
CA THR A 61 9.97 12.49 -43.17
C THR A 61 10.49 13.82 -43.70
N ASN A 62 10.87 14.75 -42.82
CA ASN A 62 11.42 16.04 -43.23
C ASN A 62 12.76 15.88 -43.97
N PHE A 63 13.61 14.96 -43.52
CA PHE A 63 14.85 14.63 -44.22
C PHE A 63 14.58 13.99 -45.58
N ALA A 64 13.61 13.06 -45.68
CA ALA A 64 13.26 12.44 -46.95
C ALA A 64 12.73 13.47 -47.96
N THR A 65 11.84 14.38 -47.54
CA THR A 65 11.32 15.45 -48.40
C THR A 65 12.41 16.44 -48.80
N SER A 66 13.29 16.84 -47.88
CA SER A 66 14.36 17.80 -48.18
C SER A 66 15.44 17.23 -49.12
N VAL A 67 15.74 15.93 -49.04
CA VAL A 67 16.67 15.27 -49.97
C VAL A 67 16.12 15.27 -51.38
N ILE A 68 14.83 14.95 -51.56
CA ILE A 68 14.16 14.99 -52.88
C ILE A 68 14.22 16.42 -53.42
N GLU A 69 13.86 17.39 -52.58
CA GLU A 69 13.81 18.79 -52.97
C GLU A 69 15.21 19.32 -53.36
N SER A 70 16.25 18.93 -52.62
CA SER A 70 17.65 19.26 -52.87
C SER A 70 18.20 18.67 -54.17
N GLN A 71 17.81 17.45 -54.55
CA GLN A 71 18.20 16.89 -55.85
C GLN A 71 17.59 17.69 -57.01
N ILE A 72 16.35 18.16 -56.84
CA ILE A 72 15.70 19.02 -57.82
C ILE A 72 16.40 20.39 -57.86
N ASP A 73 16.78 20.96 -56.71
CA ASP A 73 17.55 22.21 -56.65
C ASP A 73 18.82 22.11 -57.49
N LEU A 74 19.66 21.10 -57.23
CA LEU A 74 20.94 20.94 -57.93
C LEU A 74 20.76 20.77 -59.44
N LYS A 75 19.71 20.04 -59.86
CA LYS A 75 19.37 19.90 -61.29
C LYS A 75 18.96 21.23 -61.90
N LEU A 76 18.07 21.99 -61.26
CA LEU A 76 17.64 23.30 -61.75
C LEU A 76 18.78 24.32 -61.78
N VAL A 77 19.67 24.31 -60.78
CA VAL A 77 20.88 25.16 -60.77
C VAL A 77 21.80 24.83 -61.93
N ALA A 78 22.03 23.54 -62.19
CA ALA A 78 22.84 23.10 -63.33
C ALA A 78 22.21 23.53 -64.67
N GLN A 79 20.88 23.39 -64.80
CA GLN A 79 20.14 23.85 -65.97
C GLN A 79 20.18 25.36 -66.13
N ALA A 80 20.01 26.16 -65.07
CA ALA A 80 20.07 27.62 -65.10
C ALA A 80 21.44 28.12 -65.61
N LYS A 81 22.53 27.52 -65.08
CA LYS A 81 23.90 27.81 -65.52
C LYS A 81 24.14 27.38 -66.97
N HIS A 82 23.58 26.24 -67.39
CA HIS A 82 23.69 25.77 -68.76
C HIS A 82 22.93 26.68 -69.75
N ILE A 83 21.71 27.10 -69.42
CA ILE A 83 20.95 28.08 -70.22
C ILE A 83 21.74 29.38 -70.36
N ALA A 84 22.30 29.88 -69.26
CA ALA A 84 23.17 31.06 -69.31
C ALA A 84 24.38 30.87 -70.24
N SER A 85 24.97 29.67 -70.29
CA SER A 85 26.06 29.37 -71.23
C SER A 85 25.63 29.37 -72.69
N LEU A 86 24.42 28.89 -73.00
CA LEU A 86 23.84 28.89 -74.35
C LEU A 86 23.47 30.30 -74.81
N LEU A 87 23.11 31.18 -73.88
CA LEU A 87 22.72 32.57 -74.12
C LEU A 87 23.89 33.56 -73.98
N LYS A 88 25.11 33.08 -73.70
CA LYS A 88 26.27 33.91 -73.31
C LYS A 88 26.65 34.98 -74.34
N GLU A 89 26.37 34.74 -75.63
CA GLU A 89 26.68 35.68 -76.72
C GLU A 89 25.52 36.65 -77.03
N LYS A 90 24.38 36.53 -76.34
CA LYS A 90 23.20 37.36 -76.56
C LYS A 90 22.96 38.29 -75.36
N GLU A 91 22.91 39.59 -75.64
CA GLU A 91 22.41 40.55 -74.68
C GLU A 91 20.90 40.35 -74.45
N SER A 92 20.41 40.72 -73.27
CA SER A 92 19.00 40.57 -72.84
C SER A 92 17.94 41.03 -73.86
N GLY A 93 18.22 42.08 -74.65
CA GLY A 93 17.30 42.59 -75.67
C GLY A 93 17.24 41.77 -76.97
N HIS A 94 18.27 40.96 -77.24
CA HIS A 94 18.41 40.13 -78.42
C HIS A 94 17.97 38.68 -78.20
N ILE A 95 17.63 38.32 -76.95
CA ILE A 95 17.04 37.02 -76.63
C ILE A 95 15.59 37.01 -77.10
N THR A 96 15.29 36.15 -78.08
CA THR A 96 13.94 35.99 -78.61
C THR A 96 13.18 34.90 -77.85
N GLN A 97 11.85 34.96 -77.86
CA GLN A 97 11.03 33.88 -77.29
C GLN A 97 11.30 32.54 -77.97
N LYS A 98 11.60 32.55 -79.28
CA LYS A 98 11.98 31.34 -80.02
C LYS A 98 13.24 30.69 -79.46
N ASP A 99 14.25 31.48 -79.11
CA ASP A 99 15.48 30.97 -78.48
C ASP A 99 15.17 30.26 -77.15
N LEU A 100 14.29 30.85 -76.35
CA LEU A 100 13.89 30.26 -75.06
C LEU A 100 13.06 28.99 -75.24
N LEU A 101 12.17 28.92 -76.24
CA LEU A 101 11.37 27.74 -76.56
C LEU A 101 12.25 26.57 -77.01
N GLU A 102 13.23 26.82 -77.89
CA GLU A 102 14.17 25.78 -78.34
C GLU A 102 14.99 25.21 -77.17
N ILE A 103 15.49 26.09 -76.28
CA ILE A 103 16.25 25.67 -75.09
C ILE A 103 15.36 24.93 -74.09
N ARG A 104 14.12 25.40 -73.87
CA ARG A 104 13.15 24.74 -72.98
C ARG A 104 12.89 23.31 -73.43
N ASP A 105 12.61 23.11 -74.71
CA ASP A 105 12.28 21.81 -75.29
C ASP A 105 13.49 20.87 -75.24
N GLN A 106 14.71 21.38 -75.48
CA GLN A 106 15.95 20.62 -75.36
C GLN A 106 16.22 20.13 -73.93
N LEU A 107 15.90 20.96 -72.92
CA LEU A 107 16.22 20.66 -71.51
C LEU A 107 15.07 20.01 -70.74
N GLY A 108 13.90 19.84 -71.37
CA GLY A 108 12.70 19.29 -70.75
C GLY A 108 12.19 20.12 -69.57
N LEU A 109 12.20 21.45 -69.74
CA LEU A 109 11.71 22.41 -68.73
C LEU A 109 10.25 22.77 -69.00
N SER A 110 9.52 23.20 -67.97
CA SER A 110 8.19 23.79 -68.16
C SER A 110 8.30 25.19 -68.73
N GLY A 111 9.30 25.95 -68.32
CA GLY A 111 9.61 27.21 -68.96
C GLY A 111 10.89 27.89 -68.49
N ILE A 112 11.19 29.01 -69.14
CA ILE A 112 12.36 29.84 -68.89
C ILE A 112 11.96 31.31 -68.95
N SER A 113 12.26 32.07 -67.91
CA SER A 113 12.08 33.52 -67.84
C SER A 113 13.42 34.25 -67.76
N ILE A 114 13.51 35.43 -68.38
CA ILE A 114 14.67 36.32 -68.28
C ILE A 114 14.26 37.55 -67.47
N PHE A 115 14.96 37.75 -66.35
CA PHE A 115 14.74 38.86 -65.44
C PHE A 115 15.81 39.93 -65.65
N LYS A 116 15.39 41.19 -65.68
CA LYS A 116 16.28 42.34 -65.76
C LYS A 116 15.86 43.40 -64.75
N GLU A 117 16.84 44.09 -64.20
CA GLU A 117 16.59 45.27 -63.39
C GLU A 117 15.89 46.35 -64.22
N THR A 118 14.89 46.98 -63.62
CA THR A 118 14.17 48.14 -64.16
C THR A 118 14.43 49.31 -63.22
N PRO A 119 15.51 50.10 -63.45
CA PRO A 119 15.93 51.16 -62.53
C PRO A 119 14.84 52.21 -62.27
N GLU A 120 13.93 52.44 -63.22
CA GLU A 120 12.81 53.37 -63.09
C GLU A 120 11.76 52.92 -62.06
N LYS A 121 11.70 51.61 -61.73
CA LYS A 121 10.70 51.02 -60.84
C LYS A 121 11.29 50.45 -59.55
N ASP A 122 12.62 50.51 -59.39
CA ASP A 122 13.35 49.82 -58.32
C ASP A 122 12.87 48.37 -58.17
N ASP A 123 12.99 47.60 -59.25
CA ASP A 123 12.44 46.24 -59.35
C ASP A 123 13.17 45.38 -60.40
N TYR A 124 13.10 44.07 -60.23
CA TYR A 124 13.54 43.08 -61.20
C TYR A 124 12.31 42.45 -61.85
N VAL A 125 12.17 42.61 -63.16
CA VAL A 125 10.97 42.21 -63.89
C VAL A 125 11.32 41.17 -64.95
N ALA A 126 10.46 40.17 -65.12
CA ALA A 126 10.53 39.23 -66.23
C ALA A 126 10.27 39.96 -67.55
N ILE A 127 11.31 40.18 -68.36
CA ILE A 127 11.21 40.89 -69.64
C ILE A 127 10.91 39.96 -70.80
N ARG A 128 11.21 38.67 -70.67
CA ARG A 128 10.97 37.61 -71.67
C ARG A 128 10.67 36.32 -70.94
N SER A 129 9.78 35.50 -71.49
CA SER A 129 9.53 34.16 -71.00
C SER A 129 9.02 33.25 -72.10
N THR A 130 9.16 31.94 -71.92
CA THR A 130 8.42 30.94 -72.71
C THR A 130 6.94 30.94 -72.39
N GLU A 131 6.55 31.39 -71.19
CA GLU A 131 5.16 31.51 -70.73
C GLU A 131 4.72 32.97 -70.73
N GLU A 132 3.71 33.32 -71.53
CA GLU A 132 3.31 34.73 -71.70
C GLU A 132 2.85 35.38 -70.39
N LYS A 133 2.21 34.60 -69.50
CA LYS A 133 1.72 35.06 -68.18
C LYS A 133 2.85 35.41 -67.20
N GLU A 134 4.08 34.97 -67.45
CA GLU A 134 5.25 35.33 -66.64
C GLU A 134 5.82 36.70 -67.03
N ILE A 135 5.55 37.19 -68.25
CA ILE A 135 6.11 38.47 -68.70
C ILE A 135 5.49 39.60 -67.88
N GLY A 136 6.35 40.42 -67.27
CA GLY A 136 5.94 41.47 -66.34
C GLY A 136 5.91 41.06 -64.87
N PHE A 137 6.23 39.80 -64.54
CA PHE A 137 6.34 39.35 -63.14
C PHE A 137 7.38 40.18 -62.37
N SER A 138 6.94 40.79 -61.27
CA SER A 138 7.71 41.71 -60.41
C SER A 138 8.29 40.99 -59.20
N LEU A 139 9.61 40.97 -59.02
CA LEU A 139 10.18 40.41 -57.78
C LEU A 139 9.79 41.24 -56.54
N LYS A 140 9.57 42.55 -56.69
CA LYS A 140 9.16 43.44 -55.60
C LYS A 140 7.75 43.18 -55.09
N GLU A 141 6.78 42.97 -55.98
CA GLU A 141 5.38 42.70 -55.61
C GLU A 141 5.26 41.44 -54.72
N TYR A 142 6.15 40.47 -54.91
CA TYR A 142 6.15 39.20 -54.19
C TYR A 142 7.20 39.10 -53.07
N GLY A 143 7.85 40.21 -52.70
CA GLY A 143 8.76 40.28 -51.55
C GLY A 143 10.20 39.82 -51.81
N TYR A 144 10.60 39.65 -53.07
CA TYR A 144 11.92 39.13 -53.49
C TYR A 144 12.87 40.20 -54.07
N TYR A 145 12.55 41.49 -53.95
CA TYR A 145 13.37 42.57 -54.51
C TYR A 145 14.82 42.58 -53.96
N GLU A 146 14.97 42.45 -52.64
CA GLU A 146 16.30 42.41 -52.00
C GLU A 146 17.11 41.19 -52.45
N ALA A 147 16.44 40.07 -52.71
CA ALA A 147 17.09 38.87 -53.25
C ALA A 147 17.62 39.11 -54.67
N GLY A 148 16.85 39.79 -55.52
CA GLY A 148 17.28 40.19 -56.87
C GLY A 148 18.51 41.09 -56.83
N LYS A 149 18.52 42.09 -55.93
CA LYS A 149 19.67 42.98 -55.73
C LYS A 149 20.91 42.23 -55.24
N ALA A 150 20.76 41.34 -54.26
CA ALA A 150 21.86 40.53 -53.74
C ALA A 150 22.48 39.66 -54.84
N LEU A 151 21.65 38.99 -55.66
CA LEU A 151 22.12 38.21 -56.80
C LEU A 151 22.90 39.06 -57.81
N ALA A 152 22.44 40.28 -58.07
CA ALA A 152 23.08 41.19 -59.02
C ALA A 152 24.42 41.77 -58.50
N SER A 153 24.52 42.03 -57.20
CA SER A 153 25.74 42.52 -56.55
C SER A 153 26.77 41.42 -56.28
N GLY A 154 26.40 40.13 -56.45
CA GLY A 154 27.24 39.01 -56.09
C GLY A 154 27.31 38.81 -54.58
N GLU A 155 26.21 39.05 -53.88
CA GLU A 155 25.99 38.71 -52.48
C GLU A 155 25.08 37.49 -52.38
N LYS A 156 25.24 36.69 -51.32
CA LYS A 156 24.35 35.54 -51.08
C LYS A 156 22.97 36.06 -50.64
N PRO A 157 21.88 35.74 -51.37
CA PRO A 157 20.54 36.19 -50.98
C PRO A 157 20.13 35.58 -49.63
N ASP A 158 19.60 36.41 -48.74
CA ASP A 158 18.97 35.99 -47.50
C ASP A 158 17.45 35.95 -47.70
N VAL A 159 16.96 34.82 -48.21
CA VAL A 159 15.54 34.61 -48.52
C VAL A 159 14.98 33.56 -47.57
N PRO A 160 13.96 33.89 -46.77
CA PRO A 160 13.25 32.92 -45.95
C PRO A 160 12.77 31.73 -46.80
N PHE A 161 13.05 30.51 -46.34
CA PHE A 161 12.67 29.23 -46.97
C PHE A 161 13.29 28.91 -48.32
N SER A 162 14.30 29.65 -48.77
CA SER A 162 15.08 29.21 -49.93
C SER A 162 15.63 27.80 -49.69
N THR A 163 15.50 26.94 -50.71
CA THR A 163 15.97 25.56 -50.65
C THR A 163 17.44 25.47 -51.05
N PHE A 164 17.90 26.45 -51.83
CA PHE A 164 19.31 26.62 -52.18
C PHE A 164 19.65 28.10 -52.40
N THR A 165 20.78 28.54 -51.85
CA THR A 165 21.33 29.89 -52.07
C THR A 165 22.85 29.85 -52.23
N ASP A 166 23.33 30.58 -53.22
CA ASP A 166 24.74 30.83 -53.54
C ASP A 166 24.87 32.27 -54.07
N THR A 167 26.11 32.77 -54.23
CA THR A 167 26.44 34.16 -54.62
C THR A 167 25.66 34.70 -55.83
N TYR A 168 25.34 33.85 -56.80
CA TYR A 168 24.58 34.24 -58.00
C TYR A 168 23.37 33.34 -58.24
N THR A 169 22.99 32.50 -57.29
CA THR A 169 21.94 31.51 -57.48
C THR A 169 20.98 31.47 -56.30
N LEU A 170 19.68 31.46 -56.62
CA LEU A 170 18.59 31.27 -55.66
C LEU A 170 17.66 30.20 -56.20
N VAL A 171 17.25 29.26 -55.37
CA VAL A 171 16.16 28.34 -55.68
C VAL A 171 15.09 28.45 -54.60
N LEU A 172 13.85 28.61 -55.05
CA LEU A 172 12.68 28.71 -54.19
C LEU A 172 12.04 27.33 -53.98
N PRO A 173 11.35 27.12 -52.84
CA PRO A 173 10.65 25.87 -52.57
C PRO A 173 9.49 25.66 -53.55
N ILE A 174 9.00 24.43 -53.65
CA ILE A 174 7.85 24.13 -54.51
C ILE A 174 6.60 24.89 -54.02
N ALA A 175 6.15 25.83 -54.82
CA ALA A 175 5.06 26.75 -54.50
C ALA A 175 4.11 26.94 -55.68
N GLN A 176 2.91 27.44 -55.39
CA GLN A 176 2.04 27.94 -56.45
C GLN A 176 2.71 29.15 -57.12
N ALA A 177 2.63 29.27 -58.44
CA ALA A 177 3.18 30.43 -59.15
C ALA A 177 2.26 31.65 -58.98
N GLY A 178 2.82 32.82 -58.65
CA GLY A 178 2.04 34.05 -58.42
C GLY A 178 1.46 34.66 -59.70
N SER A 179 2.07 34.33 -60.83
CA SER A 179 1.72 34.71 -62.20
C SER A 179 0.66 33.81 -62.85
N LEU A 180 0.38 32.63 -62.28
CA LEU A 180 -0.47 31.59 -62.89
C LEU A 180 -1.67 31.29 -61.96
N ASN A 181 -2.67 32.18 -61.97
CA ASN A 181 -3.72 32.28 -60.94
C ASN A 181 -5.05 31.56 -61.24
N GLU A 182 -5.17 30.81 -62.34
CA GLU A 182 -6.46 30.23 -62.78
C GLU A 182 -6.71 28.80 -62.27
N GLU A 183 -5.67 27.99 -62.13
CA GLU A 183 -5.70 26.67 -61.48
C GLU A 183 -4.46 26.51 -60.58
N PRO A 184 -4.56 25.85 -59.40
CA PRO A 184 -3.42 25.71 -58.50
C PRO A 184 -2.38 24.74 -59.10
N GLN A 185 -1.46 25.30 -59.88
CA GLN A 185 -0.30 24.61 -60.40
C GLN A 185 0.93 24.97 -59.56
N PHE A 186 1.67 23.94 -59.16
CA PHE A 186 2.87 24.07 -58.36
C PHE A 186 4.10 24.02 -59.25
N PHE A 187 4.99 24.98 -59.06
CA PHE A 187 6.23 25.10 -59.81
C PHE A 187 7.41 25.21 -58.86
N LYS A 188 8.58 24.91 -59.41
CA LYS A 188 9.85 25.19 -58.76
C LYS A 188 10.70 26.09 -59.63
N PHE A 189 11.15 27.19 -59.06
CA PHE A 189 11.90 28.23 -59.75
C PHE A 189 13.33 28.29 -59.25
N ALA A 190 14.27 28.33 -60.18
CA ALA A 190 15.63 28.78 -59.89
C ALA A 190 15.86 30.15 -60.52
N TYR A 191 16.81 30.92 -60.00
CA TYR A 191 17.24 32.20 -60.51
C TYR A 191 18.77 32.18 -60.52
N TYR A 192 19.36 32.37 -61.68
CA TYR A 192 20.81 32.47 -61.84
C TYR A 192 21.18 33.79 -62.51
N TYR A 193 21.93 34.64 -61.81
CA TYR A 193 22.34 35.93 -62.35
C TYR A 193 23.59 35.80 -63.23
N VAL A 194 23.47 36.24 -64.48
CA VAL A 194 24.54 36.23 -65.49
C VAL A 194 25.27 37.57 -65.44
N LYS A 195 26.33 37.62 -64.63
CA LYS A 195 27.07 38.85 -64.33
C LYS A 195 27.54 39.60 -65.58
N GLU A 196 28.05 38.89 -66.58
CA GLU A 196 28.60 39.51 -67.79
C GLU A 196 27.53 40.21 -68.64
N GLN A 197 26.27 39.77 -68.54
CA GLN A 197 25.17 40.23 -69.40
C GLN A 197 24.09 41.04 -68.67
N GLY A 198 24.18 41.15 -67.33
CA GLY A 198 23.30 41.99 -66.53
C GLY A 198 21.83 41.55 -66.53
N TYR A 199 21.57 40.23 -66.57
CA TYR A 199 20.24 39.64 -66.45
C TYR A 199 20.29 38.34 -65.66
N ALA A 200 19.16 37.92 -65.09
CA ALA A 200 19.01 36.60 -64.49
C ALA A 200 18.20 35.66 -65.39
N VAL A 201 18.63 34.41 -65.46
CA VAL A 201 17.88 33.32 -66.08
C VAL A 201 17.11 32.60 -64.99
N SER A 202 15.82 32.37 -65.22
CA SER A 202 14.97 31.62 -64.32
C SER A 202 14.32 30.44 -65.03
N PRO A 203 14.93 29.24 -65.00
CA PRO A 203 14.24 28.04 -65.41
C PRO A 203 13.24 27.60 -64.33
N PHE A 204 12.13 27.05 -64.78
CA PHE A 204 11.14 26.45 -63.90
C PHE A 204 10.57 25.14 -64.45
N ILE A 205 10.17 24.29 -63.51
CA ILE A 205 9.49 23.03 -63.79
C ILE A 205 8.16 22.98 -63.03
N GLU A 206 7.16 22.39 -63.66
CA GLU A 206 5.94 21.97 -63.01
C GLU A 206 6.27 20.82 -62.05
N ALA A 207 5.79 20.93 -60.83
CA ALA A 207 6.14 20.06 -59.72
C ALA A 207 4.89 19.54 -58.99
N ASN A 208 3.74 19.48 -59.68
CA ASN A 208 2.47 18.99 -59.13
C ASN A 208 2.60 17.56 -58.56
N GLU A 209 3.16 16.63 -59.33
CA GLU A 209 3.35 15.24 -58.87
C GLU A 209 4.33 15.15 -57.71
N VAL A 210 5.40 15.95 -57.76
CA VAL A 210 6.41 16.02 -56.68
C VAL A 210 5.80 16.57 -55.40
N LYS A 211 5.00 17.64 -55.51
CA LYS A 211 4.25 18.24 -54.40
C LYS A 211 3.31 17.22 -53.77
N GLN A 212 2.48 16.55 -54.58
CA GLN A 212 1.55 15.53 -54.12
C GLN A 212 2.28 14.37 -53.43
N TYR A 213 3.39 13.90 -54.00
CA TYR A 213 4.21 12.87 -53.37
C TYR A 213 4.77 13.34 -52.02
N MET A 214 5.40 14.52 -51.99
CA MET A 214 5.96 15.12 -50.76
C MET A 214 4.89 15.34 -49.69
N GLU A 215 3.66 15.71 -50.06
CA GLU A 215 2.54 15.83 -49.12
C GLU A 215 2.11 14.45 -48.60
N SER A 216 2.08 13.43 -49.44
CA SER A 216 1.71 12.05 -49.05
C SER A 216 2.72 11.35 -48.14
N VAL A 217 4.00 11.73 -48.20
CA VAL A 217 5.09 11.18 -47.36
C VAL A 217 5.64 12.17 -46.35
N GLY A 218 5.11 13.39 -46.33
CA GLY A 218 5.63 14.50 -45.54
C GLY A 218 5.15 14.53 -44.08
N PRO A 219 5.64 15.51 -43.31
CA PRO A 219 5.33 15.63 -41.89
C PRO A 219 3.83 15.73 -41.59
N GLY A 220 3.02 16.35 -42.46
CA GLY A 220 1.57 16.47 -42.27
C GLY A 220 0.86 15.11 -42.26
N THR A 221 1.08 14.30 -43.29
CA THR A 221 0.51 12.94 -43.38
C THR A 221 1.02 12.04 -42.25
N GLU A 222 2.28 12.20 -41.84
CA GLU A 222 2.84 11.44 -40.72
C GLU A 222 2.21 11.84 -39.38
N ILE A 223 1.98 13.14 -39.14
CA ILE A 223 1.22 13.62 -37.98
C ILE A 223 -0.17 12.99 -37.95
N GLU A 224 -0.90 13.02 -39.06
CA GLU A 224 -2.24 12.43 -39.13
C GLU A 224 -2.22 10.92 -38.81
N LYS A 225 -1.23 10.19 -39.32
CA LYS A 225 -1.04 8.77 -39.00
C LYS A 225 -0.77 8.55 -37.52
N ILE A 226 0.08 9.37 -36.89
CA ILE A 226 0.41 9.25 -35.47
C ILE A 226 -0.82 9.54 -34.61
N VAL A 227 -1.52 10.64 -34.87
CA VAL A 227 -2.74 11.04 -34.13
C VAL A 227 -3.81 9.96 -34.29
N LYS A 228 -4.04 9.44 -35.50
CA LYS A 228 -5.06 8.41 -35.74
C LYS A 228 -4.75 7.04 -35.13
N LYS A 229 -3.46 6.70 -34.98
CA LYS A 229 -3.02 5.38 -34.45
C LYS A 229 -2.81 5.38 -32.93
N SER A 230 -2.80 6.54 -32.29
CA SER A 230 -2.53 6.66 -30.87
C SER A 230 -3.79 7.04 -30.11
N ASP A 231 -4.15 6.25 -29.09
CA ASP A 231 -5.23 6.60 -28.17
C ASP A 231 -4.83 7.69 -27.16
N ILE A 232 -3.58 8.17 -27.22
CA ILE A 232 -2.99 9.13 -26.28
C ILE A 232 -2.68 10.46 -26.97
N VAL A 233 -2.28 10.44 -28.25
CA VAL A 233 -1.93 11.67 -28.97
C VAL A 233 -3.21 12.32 -29.48
N GLU A 234 -3.54 13.49 -28.93
CA GLU A 234 -4.71 14.26 -29.34
C GLU A 234 -4.41 15.18 -30.52
N GLU A 235 -3.21 15.77 -30.51
CA GLU A 235 -2.83 16.78 -31.49
C GLU A 235 -1.31 16.89 -31.59
N ILE A 236 -0.80 17.12 -32.80
CA ILE A 236 0.59 17.52 -33.06
C ILE A 236 0.56 18.68 -34.05
N ALA A 237 1.43 19.67 -33.85
CA ALA A 237 1.64 20.75 -34.80
C ALA A 237 3.14 21.06 -34.98
N ILE A 238 3.51 21.41 -36.21
CA ILE A 238 4.77 22.09 -36.52
C ILE A 238 4.45 23.58 -36.67
N ILE A 239 4.97 24.37 -35.73
CA ILE A 239 4.70 25.80 -35.60
C ILE A 239 5.90 26.57 -36.14
N ASN A 240 5.63 27.56 -37.00
CA ASN A 240 6.62 28.52 -37.43
C ASN A 240 6.66 29.69 -36.44
N ARG A 241 7.71 29.76 -35.60
CA ARG A 241 7.79 30.76 -34.53
C ARG A 241 7.90 32.18 -35.08
N ASN A 242 8.59 32.38 -36.20
CA ASN A 242 8.80 33.69 -36.79
C ASN A 242 7.48 34.36 -37.19
N VAL A 243 6.50 33.58 -37.68
CA VAL A 243 5.16 34.08 -38.03
C VAL A 243 4.33 34.42 -36.78
N PHE A 244 4.56 33.71 -35.67
CA PHE A 244 3.94 34.04 -34.39
C PHE A 244 4.51 35.32 -33.77
N GLU A 245 5.81 35.55 -33.91
CA GLU A 245 6.48 36.78 -33.45
C GLU A 245 6.17 37.98 -34.34
N ASN A 246 6.10 37.77 -35.66
CA ASN A 246 5.77 38.80 -36.64
C ASN A 246 4.66 38.32 -37.61
N PRO A 247 3.38 38.58 -37.29
CA PRO A 247 2.26 38.21 -38.15
C PRO A 247 2.27 38.86 -39.53
N ALA A 248 3.02 39.96 -39.74
CA ALA A 248 3.12 40.59 -41.06
C ALA A 248 3.79 39.67 -42.11
N LEU A 249 4.58 38.68 -41.65
CA LEU A 249 5.21 37.69 -42.51
C LEU A 249 4.19 36.81 -43.26
N GLU A 250 2.94 36.71 -42.78
CA GLU A 250 1.89 35.96 -43.48
C GLU A 250 1.57 36.56 -44.86
N SER A 251 1.69 37.88 -45.03
CA SER A 251 1.33 38.58 -46.27
C SER A 251 2.53 39.17 -47.02
N GLN A 252 3.73 39.14 -46.44
CA GLN A 252 4.92 39.79 -47.02
C GLN A 252 5.53 39.02 -48.19
N PHE A 253 5.41 37.68 -48.19
CA PHE A 253 5.99 36.81 -49.20
C PHE A 253 4.89 36.01 -49.89
N PHE A 254 5.15 35.62 -51.15
CA PHE A 254 4.30 34.67 -51.86
C PHE A 254 5.08 33.39 -52.18
N PRO A 255 4.61 32.21 -51.73
CA PRO A 255 3.35 31.97 -51.04
C PRO A 255 3.37 32.48 -49.58
N PRO A 256 2.19 32.83 -49.02
CA PRO A 256 2.02 33.24 -47.62
C PRO A 256 2.69 32.30 -46.61
N MET A 257 3.39 32.88 -45.63
CA MET A 257 3.92 32.08 -44.52
C MET A 257 2.78 31.56 -43.64
N LYS A 258 2.82 30.27 -43.28
CA LYS A 258 1.82 29.66 -42.41
C LYS A 258 2.32 29.64 -40.96
N LYS A 259 1.45 30.04 -40.02
CA LYS A 259 1.66 29.83 -38.58
C LYS A 259 1.87 28.35 -38.23
N ILE A 260 1.06 27.50 -38.85
CA ILE A 260 1.12 26.04 -38.69
C ILE A 260 1.55 25.44 -40.02
N GLU A 261 2.75 24.86 -40.06
CA GLU A 261 3.32 24.26 -41.26
C GLU A 261 2.77 22.85 -41.51
N ALA A 262 2.48 22.11 -40.44
CA ALA A 262 1.88 20.78 -40.49
C ALA A 262 1.09 20.47 -39.21
N GLY A 263 0.05 19.65 -39.32
CA GLY A 263 -0.79 19.24 -38.19
C GLY A 263 -1.81 20.31 -37.78
N THR A 264 -2.23 20.29 -36.52
CA THR A 264 -3.27 21.19 -35.99
C THR A 264 -2.86 21.79 -34.66
N PHE A 265 -3.41 22.97 -34.33
CA PHE A 265 -3.14 23.68 -33.07
C PHE A 265 -4.44 24.21 -32.45
N GLN A 266 -5.43 23.33 -32.31
CA GLN A 266 -6.79 23.62 -31.87
C GLN A 266 -6.97 23.61 -30.36
N TYR A 267 -6.06 23.00 -29.60
CA TYR A 267 -6.10 22.98 -28.13
C TYR A 267 -5.34 24.15 -27.48
N ALA A 268 -4.85 25.08 -28.30
CA ALA A 268 -4.11 26.27 -27.91
C ALA A 268 -4.84 27.10 -26.85
N SER A 269 -4.12 27.52 -25.82
CA SER A 269 -4.56 28.49 -24.81
C SER A 269 -3.72 29.76 -24.88
N LYS A 270 -4.14 30.82 -24.18
CA LYS A 270 -3.35 32.07 -24.07
C LYS A 270 -1.94 31.80 -23.52
N LYS A 271 -1.85 30.89 -22.55
CA LYS A 271 -0.58 30.45 -21.96
C LYS A 271 0.32 29.77 -22.99
N ASP A 272 -0.26 28.99 -23.91
CA ASP A 272 0.51 28.34 -24.97
C ASP A 272 1.14 29.38 -25.92
N SER A 273 0.40 30.44 -26.28
CA SER A 273 0.94 31.54 -27.09
C SER A 273 2.07 32.29 -26.39
N GLU A 274 1.96 32.54 -25.09
CA GLU A 274 3.03 33.14 -24.29
C GLU A 274 4.28 32.25 -24.26
N ILE A 275 4.10 30.94 -24.10
CA ILE A 275 5.20 29.97 -24.13
C ILE A 275 5.89 30.00 -25.49
N ILE A 276 5.15 29.98 -26.61
CA ILE A 276 5.72 30.01 -27.97
C ILE A 276 6.64 31.22 -28.15
N ASN A 277 6.24 32.40 -27.68
CA ASN A 277 7.01 33.64 -27.83
C ASN A 277 8.21 33.74 -26.87
N GLN A 278 8.17 33.05 -25.72
CA GLN A 278 9.24 33.09 -24.72
C GLN A 278 10.22 31.91 -24.82
N LEU A 279 9.88 30.89 -25.60
CA LEU A 279 10.66 29.65 -25.64
C LEU A 279 12.00 29.88 -26.36
N THR A 280 13.09 29.81 -25.59
CA THR A 280 14.43 30.02 -26.15
C THR A 280 15.05 28.72 -26.66
N ARG A 281 15.29 27.72 -25.79
CA ARG A 281 15.99 26.47 -26.19
C ARG A 281 15.60 25.20 -25.42
N LYS A 282 14.78 25.30 -24.37
CA LYS A 282 14.43 24.15 -23.52
C LYS A 282 13.05 23.62 -23.89
N LYS A 283 12.91 22.30 -23.83
CA LYS A 283 11.58 21.65 -23.87
C LYS A 283 10.77 22.17 -22.67
N THR A 284 9.54 22.58 -22.91
CA THR A 284 8.61 23.02 -21.86
C THR A 284 7.37 22.17 -21.93
N PHE A 285 6.80 21.84 -20.76
CA PHE A 285 5.56 21.08 -20.68
C PHE A 285 4.69 21.62 -19.56
N HIS A 286 3.38 21.46 -19.72
CA HIS A 286 2.42 21.69 -18.65
C HIS A 286 1.15 20.88 -18.87
N ILE A 287 0.40 20.70 -17.79
CA ILE A 287 -0.92 20.08 -17.83
C ILE A 287 -1.95 21.20 -17.77
N GLU A 288 -2.91 21.18 -18.69
CA GLU A 288 -4.01 22.13 -18.74
C GLU A 288 -5.29 21.45 -19.21
N LYS A 289 -6.42 21.84 -18.64
CA LYS A 289 -7.72 21.40 -19.11
C LYS A 289 -8.14 22.23 -20.31
N SER A 290 -8.30 21.60 -21.48
CA SER A 290 -8.76 22.25 -22.72
C SER A 290 -9.84 21.41 -23.39
N LYS A 291 -10.92 22.06 -23.84
CA LYS A 291 -12.10 21.42 -24.45
C LYS A 291 -12.62 20.18 -23.68
N GLY A 292 -12.58 20.23 -22.34
CA GLY A 292 -13.08 19.16 -21.48
C GLY A 292 -12.09 18.03 -21.16
N LYS A 293 -10.93 17.98 -21.80
CA LYS A 293 -9.87 16.99 -21.55
C LYS A 293 -8.72 17.58 -20.74
N ASN A 294 -8.11 16.78 -19.87
CA ASN A 294 -6.82 17.15 -19.27
C ASN A 294 -5.72 16.83 -20.28
N LEU A 295 -5.04 17.85 -20.78
CA LEU A 295 -4.00 17.69 -21.79
C LEU A 295 -2.63 17.91 -21.20
N TYR A 296 -1.73 16.97 -21.44
CA TYR A 296 -0.31 17.12 -21.24
C TYR A 296 0.28 17.73 -22.51
N LYS A 297 0.58 19.03 -22.46
CA LYS A 297 1.06 19.82 -23.59
C LYS A 297 2.58 19.92 -23.55
N MET A 298 3.22 19.71 -24.68
CA MET A 298 4.67 19.79 -24.84
C MET A 298 5.04 20.74 -25.97
N PHE A 299 6.07 21.55 -25.73
CA PHE A 299 6.65 22.52 -26.66
C PHE A 299 8.13 22.20 -26.82
N ILE A 300 8.52 21.77 -28.02
CA ILE A 300 9.82 21.18 -28.29
C ILE A 300 10.51 22.02 -29.37
N PRO A 301 11.46 22.89 -29.00
CA PRO A 301 12.14 23.75 -29.97
C PRO A 301 13.04 22.90 -30.88
N THR A 302 13.11 23.29 -32.15
CA THR A 302 14.01 22.67 -33.14
C THR A 302 15.07 23.68 -33.60
N VAL A 303 15.96 23.27 -34.50
CA VAL A 303 17.14 24.05 -34.93
C VAL A 303 16.83 25.16 -35.95
N GLU A 304 15.64 25.16 -36.56
CA GLU A 304 15.27 26.03 -37.69
C GLU A 304 14.14 27.02 -37.34
N ASP A 305 14.10 27.54 -36.11
CA ASP A 305 13.00 28.39 -35.60
C ASP A 305 11.59 27.78 -35.71
N ARG A 306 11.53 26.45 -35.91
CA ARG A 306 10.31 25.64 -35.83
C ARG A 306 10.14 25.10 -34.42
N LEU A 307 8.88 24.99 -34.02
CA LEU A 307 8.48 24.45 -32.73
C LEU A 307 7.53 23.28 -32.93
N ILE A 308 7.85 22.12 -32.35
CA ILE A 308 6.93 20.98 -32.34
C ILE A 308 6.05 21.11 -31.10
N TYR A 309 4.75 21.21 -31.33
CA TYR A 309 3.71 21.13 -30.31
C TYR A 309 3.12 19.72 -30.28
N ILE A 310 2.93 19.17 -29.09
CA ILE A 310 2.25 17.89 -28.89
C ILE A 310 1.26 18.04 -27.73
N ALA A 311 0.00 17.68 -27.96
CA ALA A 311 -1.00 17.53 -26.91
C ALA A 311 -1.31 16.04 -26.71
N LEU A 312 -1.15 15.58 -25.49
CA LEU A 312 -1.44 14.20 -25.09
C LEU A 312 -2.60 14.16 -24.11
N ASP A 313 -3.48 13.18 -24.21
CA ASP A 313 -4.53 12.93 -23.24
C ASP A 313 -3.92 12.42 -21.92
N TYR A 314 -3.93 13.30 -20.91
CA TYR A 314 -3.39 13.00 -19.59
C TYR A 314 -4.21 11.97 -18.84
N ASP A 315 -5.52 11.94 -19.05
CA ASP A 315 -6.43 11.01 -18.37
C ASP A 315 -6.23 9.59 -18.92
N GLN A 316 -5.97 9.44 -20.22
CA GLN A 316 -5.61 8.15 -20.83
C GLN A 316 -4.25 7.62 -20.34
N MET A 317 -3.26 8.51 -20.16
CA MET A 317 -1.95 8.11 -19.61
C MET A 317 -2.02 7.75 -18.13
N SER A 318 -2.73 8.55 -17.33
CA SER A 318 -2.77 8.42 -15.87
C SER A 318 -3.85 7.44 -15.36
N GLY A 319 -4.91 7.21 -16.14
CA GLY A 319 -6.06 6.39 -15.77
C GLY A 319 -5.71 4.96 -15.36
N PRO A 320 -4.92 4.19 -16.13
CA PRO A 320 -4.47 2.86 -15.75
C PRO A 320 -3.72 2.83 -14.42
N LEU A 321 -2.96 3.90 -14.13
CA LEU A 321 -2.20 4.02 -12.88
C LEU A 321 -3.14 4.25 -11.70
N TYR A 322 -4.09 5.18 -11.84
CA TYR A 322 -5.14 5.39 -10.82
C TYR A 322 -5.92 4.12 -10.52
N ARG A 323 -6.31 3.35 -11.56
CA ARG A 323 -7.06 2.11 -11.37
C ARG A 323 -6.27 1.06 -10.58
N HIS A 324 -5.01 0.81 -10.94
CA HIS A 324 -4.17 -0.12 -10.19
C HIS A 324 -3.93 0.34 -8.75
N SER A 325 -3.73 1.65 -8.55
CA SER A 325 -3.58 2.24 -7.22
C SER A 325 -4.82 2.05 -6.34
N VAL A 326 -6.02 2.27 -6.88
CA VAL A 326 -7.28 2.04 -6.16
C VAL A 326 -7.44 0.56 -5.80
N ILE A 327 -7.12 -0.36 -6.71
CA ILE A 327 -7.13 -1.81 -6.42
C ILE A 327 -6.19 -2.14 -5.25
N LEU A 328 -4.98 -1.60 -5.25
CA LEU A 328 -4.02 -1.82 -4.16
C LEU A 328 -4.55 -1.29 -2.82
N ILE A 329 -5.10 -0.08 -2.78
CA ILE A 329 -5.70 0.49 -1.56
C ILE A 329 -6.85 -0.37 -1.05
N ILE A 330 -7.79 -0.74 -1.93
CA ILE A 330 -8.95 -1.57 -1.57
C ILE A 330 -8.50 -2.94 -1.07
N SER A 331 -7.54 -3.58 -1.76
CA SER A 331 -6.99 -4.88 -1.33
C SER A 331 -6.26 -4.80 0.01
N GLY A 332 -5.55 -3.69 0.28
CA GLY A 332 -4.89 -3.43 1.56
C GLY A 332 -5.88 -3.22 2.71
N ILE A 333 -6.95 -2.44 2.48
CA ILE A 333 -8.01 -2.26 3.47
C ILE A 333 -8.76 -3.59 3.70
N GLY A 334 -9.05 -4.33 2.63
CA GLY A 334 -9.70 -5.63 2.70
C GLY A 334 -8.89 -6.65 3.50
N SER A 335 -7.57 -6.70 3.31
CA SER A 335 -6.70 -7.60 4.07
C SER A 335 -6.64 -7.24 5.56
N LEU A 336 -6.58 -5.95 5.91
CA LEU A 336 -6.66 -5.48 7.30
C LEU A 336 -8.01 -5.82 7.95
N PHE A 337 -9.10 -5.71 7.20
CA PHE A 337 -10.43 -6.09 7.68
C PHE A 337 -10.53 -7.60 7.94
N ILE A 338 -10.02 -8.43 7.03
CA ILE A 338 -9.96 -9.89 7.22
C ILE A 338 -9.10 -10.23 8.45
N LEU A 339 -7.95 -9.57 8.61
CA LEU A 339 -7.08 -9.76 9.78
C LEU A 339 -7.80 -9.40 11.09
N PHE A 340 -8.57 -8.31 11.11
CA PHE A 340 -9.40 -7.94 12.25
C PHE A 340 -10.44 -9.02 12.57
N LEU A 341 -11.15 -9.54 11.57
CA LEU A 341 -12.15 -10.61 11.76
C LEU A 341 -11.53 -11.89 12.31
N LEU A 342 -10.38 -12.31 11.78
CA LEU A 342 -9.65 -13.49 12.26
C LEU A 342 -9.22 -13.29 13.72
N THR A 343 -8.65 -12.13 14.03
CA THR A 343 -8.23 -11.78 15.40
C THR A 343 -9.42 -11.74 16.35
N ALA A 344 -10.53 -11.13 15.93
CA ALA A 344 -11.74 -11.03 16.73
C ALA A 344 -12.36 -12.40 17.00
N ARG A 345 -12.41 -13.27 15.98
CA ARG A 345 -12.89 -14.66 16.12
C ARG A 345 -12.01 -15.45 17.09
N PHE A 346 -10.69 -15.36 16.95
CA PHE A 346 -9.73 -16.03 17.83
C PHE A 346 -9.89 -15.59 19.29
N PHE A 347 -9.92 -14.28 19.56
CA PHE A 347 -10.06 -13.76 20.92
C PHE A 347 -11.45 -14.03 21.53
N ASN A 348 -12.51 -14.08 20.71
CA ASN A 348 -13.83 -14.47 21.22
C ASN A 348 -13.82 -15.90 21.76
N ARG A 349 -13.19 -16.84 21.04
CA ARG A 349 -13.06 -18.23 21.49
C ARG A 349 -12.33 -18.34 22.84
N ILE A 350 -11.20 -17.66 22.97
CA ILE A 350 -10.43 -17.63 24.24
C ILE A 350 -11.27 -17.06 25.38
N TYR A 351 -11.97 -15.94 25.13
CA TYR A 351 -12.77 -15.30 26.17
C TYR A 351 -13.94 -16.17 26.63
N GLU A 352 -14.61 -16.87 25.71
CA GLU A 352 -15.68 -17.82 26.03
C GLU A 352 -15.16 -18.96 26.91
N ASN A 353 -14.03 -19.56 26.57
CA ASN A 353 -13.41 -20.64 27.35
C ASN A 353 -12.97 -20.17 28.75
N LEU A 354 -12.40 -18.96 28.86
CA LEU A 354 -12.10 -18.35 30.17
C LEU A 354 -13.36 -18.14 31.02
N GLN A 355 -14.51 -17.78 30.42
CA GLN A 355 -15.76 -17.65 31.17
C GLN A 355 -16.26 -19.02 31.68
N ILE A 356 -16.07 -20.09 30.92
CA ILE A 356 -16.41 -21.45 31.36
C ILE A 356 -15.59 -21.84 32.60
N ILE A 357 -14.26 -21.64 32.56
CA ILE A 357 -13.38 -21.91 33.71
C ILE A 357 -13.76 -21.03 34.91
N LYS A 358 -14.00 -19.73 34.69
CA LYS A 358 -14.42 -18.82 35.77
C LYS A 358 -15.72 -19.29 36.43
N ARG A 359 -16.69 -19.78 35.66
CA ARG A 359 -17.93 -20.33 36.21
C ARG A 359 -17.65 -21.57 37.05
N GLN A 360 -16.77 -22.47 36.61
CA GLN A 360 -16.35 -23.63 37.39
C GLN A 360 -15.73 -23.21 38.73
N VAL A 361 -14.79 -22.27 38.72
CA VAL A 361 -14.16 -21.75 39.95
C VAL A 361 -15.21 -21.16 40.90
N SER A 362 -16.15 -20.39 40.36
CA SER A 362 -17.22 -19.81 41.17
C SER A 362 -18.16 -20.87 41.74
N SER A 363 -18.44 -21.96 41.03
CA SER A 363 -19.19 -23.10 41.58
C SER A 363 -18.40 -23.79 42.69
N LEU A 364 -17.09 -24.00 42.51
CA LEU A 364 -16.22 -24.60 43.51
C LEU A 364 -16.14 -23.75 44.80
N GLU A 365 -16.03 -22.41 44.65
CA GLU A 365 -16.06 -21.46 45.77
C GLU A 365 -17.36 -21.56 46.59
N ASN A 366 -18.48 -21.83 45.92
CA ASN A 366 -19.78 -22.04 46.56
C ASN A 366 -19.98 -23.48 47.11
N GLY A 367 -18.93 -24.31 47.09
CA GLY A 367 -18.93 -25.66 47.64
C GLY A 367 -19.44 -26.75 46.69
N ASP A 368 -19.66 -26.49 45.41
CA ASP A 368 -20.03 -27.51 44.42
C ASP A 368 -18.80 -28.26 43.92
N LEU A 369 -18.53 -29.43 44.49
CA LEU A 369 -17.40 -30.29 44.15
C LEU A 369 -17.71 -31.24 42.97
N LYS A 370 -18.81 -31.02 42.25
CA LYS A 370 -19.16 -31.72 41.00
C LYS A 370 -19.06 -30.83 39.77
N ALA A 371 -18.83 -29.54 39.94
CA ALA A 371 -18.74 -28.60 38.84
C ALA A 371 -17.47 -28.86 38.00
N LYS A 372 -17.67 -29.40 36.79
CA LYS A 372 -16.61 -29.62 35.80
C LYS A 372 -16.78 -28.70 34.60
N SER A 373 -15.67 -28.24 34.04
CA SER A 373 -15.67 -27.57 32.74
C SER A 373 -15.35 -28.56 31.63
N ARG A 374 -15.91 -28.34 30.43
CA ARG A 374 -15.54 -29.09 29.23
C ARG A 374 -15.10 -28.10 28.17
N ILE A 375 -13.79 -27.99 28.00
CA ILE A 375 -13.14 -27.23 26.94
C ILE A 375 -12.40 -28.25 26.07
N ASP A 376 -12.66 -28.21 24.77
CA ASP A 376 -12.11 -29.12 23.76
C ASP A 376 -11.73 -28.25 22.57
N ASP A 377 -10.54 -27.67 22.65
CA ASP A 377 -10.06 -26.69 21.68
C ASP A 377 -8.58 -26.82 21.31
N GLY A 378 -7.88 -27.76 21.93
CA GLY A 378 -6.45 -28.02 21.77
C GLY A 378 -5.55 -26.93 22.34
N SER A 379 -6.10 -25.99 23.11
CA SER A 379 -5.32 -24.88 23.69
C SER A 379 -4.86 -25.18 25.12
N GLU A 380 -4.05 -24.28 25.67
CA GLU A 380 -3.64 -24.31 27.08
C GLU A 380 -4.83 -24.20 28.04
N LEU A 381 -5.98 -23.66 27.59
CA LEU A 381 -7.21 -23.59 28.39
C LEU A 381 -7.90 -24.95 28.52
N GLU A 382 -7.73 -25.86 27.55
CA GLU A 382 -8.19 -27.24 27.68
C GLU A 382 -7.38 -27.98 28.76
N LEU A 383 -6.05 -27.85 28.76
CA LEU A 383 -5.19 -28.42 29.79
C LEU A 383 -5.58 -27.87 31.19
N LEU A 384 -5.75 -26.56 31.30
CA LEU A 384 -6.19 -25.95 32.56
C LEU A 384 -7.58 -26.45 33.01
N SER A 385 -8.50 -26.69 32.07
CA SER A 385 -9.81 -27.28 32.34
C SER A 385 -9.67 -28.71 32.89
N GLN A 386 -8.80 -29.52 32.28
CA GLN A 386 -8.51 -30.89 32.72
C GLN A 386 -7.84 -30.92 34.11
N ASP A 387 -6.89 -30.04 34.36
CA ASP A 387 -6.23 -29.89 35.66
C ASP A 387 -7.24 -29.47 36.74
N MET A 388 -8.11 -28.50 36.44
CA MET A 388 -9.20 -28.11 37.34
C MET A 388 -10.18 -29.24 37.60
N ASN A 389 -10.56 -30.01 36.58
CA ASN A 389 -11.43 -31.17 36.75
C ASN A 389 -10.79 -32.24 37.64
N SER A 390 -9.49 -32.48 37.49
CA SER A 390 -8.73 -33.40 38.35
C SER A 390 -8.64 -32.92 39.79
N MET A 391 -8.50 -31.60 39.99
CA MET A 391 -8.56 -30.97 41.32
C MET A 391 -9.95 -31.14 41.94
N VAL A 392 -11.02 -30.91 41.18
CA VAL A 392 -12.40 -31.13 41.62
C VAL A 392 -12.59 -32.59 42.06
N ASP A 393 -12.13 -33.56 41.27
CA ASP A 393 -12.19 -34.98 41.63
C ASP A 393 -11.41 -35.30 42.90
N THR A 394 -10.20 -34.75 43.04
CA THR A 394 -9.35 -34.95 44.23
C THR A 394 -9.98 -34.35 45.49
N LEU A 395 -10.53 -33.14 45.40
CA LEU A 395 -11.22 -32.49 46.51
C LEU A 395 -12.50 -33.24 46.88
N ASN A 396 -13.28 -33.66 45.89
CA ASN A 396 -14.49 -34.45 46.12
C ASN A 396 -14.17 -35.77 46.84
N GLN A 397 -13.11 -36.45 46.40
CA GLN A 397 -12.62 -37.67 47.04
C GLN A 397 -12.14 -37.41 48.47
N LEU A 398 -11.32 -36.38 48.68
CA LEU A 398 -10.82 -36.01 50.01
C LEU A 398 -11.95 -35.70 50.99
N VAL A 399 -12.97 -34.95 50.55
CA VAL A 399 -14.14 -34.63 51.39
C VAL A 399 -14.97 -35.88 51.66
N THR A 400 -15.15 -36.77 50.68
CA THR A 400 -15.85 -38.06 50.85
C THR A 400 -15.13 -38.98 51.84
N ASP A 401 -13.81 -39.08 51.72
CA ASP A 401 -12.98 -39.89 52.61
C ASP A 401 -12.98 -39.32 54.03
N THR A 402 -12.91 -38.00 54.16
CA THR A 402 -13.01 -37.31 55.46
C THR A 402 -14.38 -37.55 56.09
N GLN A 403 -15.47 -37.47 55.30
CA GLN A 403 -16.83 -37.78 55.78
C GLN A 403 -16.92 -39.22 56.27
N THR A 404 -16.38 -40.16 55.50
CA THR A 404 -16.38 -41.60 55.85
C THR A 404 -15.58 -41.85 57.13
N GLN A 405 -14.41 -41.22 57.26
CA GLN A 405 -13.57 -41.35 58.44
C GLN A 405 -14.21 -40.71 59.68
N ALA A 406 -14.84 -39.54 59.54
CA ALA A 406 -15.61 -38.92 60.60
C ALA A 406 -16.74 -39.84 61.07
N MET A 407 -17.52 -40.42 60.14
CA MET A 407 -18.55 -41.41 60.49
C MET A 407 -17.99 -42.64 61.21
N LYS A 408 -16.81 -43.14 60.82
CA LYS A 408 -16.13 -44.22 61.53
C LYS A 408 -15.71 -43.81 62.93
N VAL A 409 -15.13 -42.62 63.11
CA VAL A 409 -14.74 -42.09 64.43
C VAL A 409 -15.96 -41.92 65.32
N GLN A 410 -17.07 -41.38 64.78
CA GLN A 410 -18.33 -41.25 65.51
C GLN A 410 -18.86 -42.61 65.95
N LYS A 411 -18.89 -43.60 65.04
CA LYS A 411 -19.33 -44.95 65.38
C LYS A 411 -18.40 -45.60 66.42
N LEU A 412 -17.09 -45.42 66.28
CA LEU A 412 -16.12 -45.98 67.21
C LEU A 412 -16.18 -45.30 68.57
N SER A 413 -16.44 -43.99 68.66
CA SER A 413 -16.58 -43.30 69.93
C SER A 413 -17.82 -43.76 70.68
N ILE A 414 -18.95 -43.98 69.99
CA ILE A 414 -20.18 -44.55 70.59
C ILE A 414 -19.93 -46.00 71.06
N LEU A 415 -19.22 -46.80 70.27
CA LEU A 415 -18.87 -48.18 70.66
C LEU A 415 -17.90 -48.20 71.84
N LEU A 416 -16.88 -47.34 71.82
CA LEU A 416 -15.90 -47.22 72.89
C LEU A 416 -16.57 -46.72 74.17
N GLU A 417 -17.48 -45.76 74.10
CA GLU A 417 -18.28 -45.31 75.23
C GLU A 417 -19.07 -46.48 75.83
N SER A 418 -19.78 -47.24 75.00
CA SER A 418 -20.57 -48.41 75.44
C SER A 418 -19.69 -49.52 76.03
N GLU A 419 -18.63 -49.93 75.34
CA GLU A 419 -17.77 -51.05 75.75
C GLU A 419 -16.87 -50.70 76.94
N ALA A 420 -16.38 -49.45 77.01
CA ALA A 420 -15.66 -48.95 78.18
C ALA A 420 -16.60 -48.83 79.38
N SER A 421 -17.82 -48.30 79.20
CA SER A 421 -18.81 -48.24 80.27
C SER A 421 -19.10 -49.64 80.83
N ASP A 422 -19.38 -50.63 79.97
CA ASP A 422 -19.65 -52.01 80.39
C ASP A 422 -18.43 -52.67 81.07
N SER A 423 -17.25 -52.56 80.46
CA SER A 423 -16.02 -53.17 80.98
C SER A 423 -15.62 -52.56 82.32
N VAL A 424 -15.69 -51.24 82.44
CA VAL A 424 -15.31 -50.56 83.67
C VAL A 424 -16.39 -50.71 84.74
N GLN A 425 -17.69 -50.76 84.39
CA GLN A 425 -18.75 -51.09 85.34
C GLN A 425 -18.60 -52.52 85.89
N LYS A 426 -18.21 -53.48 85.04
CA LYS A 426 -17.85 -54.83 85.48
C LYS A 426 -16.62 -54.83 86.38
N MET A 427 -15.54 -54.14 86.00
CA MET A 427 -14.36 -54.00 86.86
C MET A 427 -14.67 -53.28 88.18
N TYR A 428 -15.51 -52.26 88.17
CA TYR A 428 -15.97 -51.53 89.35
C TYR A 428 -16.79 -52.44 90.27
N SER A 429 -17.70 -53.24 89.72
CA SER A 429 -18.45 -54.24 90.49
C SER A 429 -17.52 -55.28 91.13
N MET A 430 -16.56 -55.82 90.37
CA MET A 430 -15.55 -56.76 90.86
C MET A 430 -14.62 -56.14 91.91
N SER A 431 -14.22 -54.88 91.72
CA SER A 431 -13.36 -54.14 92.67
C SER A 431 -14.11 -53.76 93.93
N THR A 432 -15.39 -53.40 93.81
CA THR A 432 -16.29 -53.15 94.96
C THR A 432 -16.52 -54.44 95.74
N GLU A 433 -16.79 -55.55 95.04
CA GLU A 433 -16.90 -56.87 95.65
C GLU A 433 -15.59 -57.30 96.32
N ALA A 434 -14.44 -57.11 95.66
CA ALA A 434 -13.13 -57.38 96.23
C ALA A 434 -12.84 -56.49 97.45
N THR A 435 -13.27 -55.22 97.43
CA THR A 435 -13.15 -54.28 98.55
C THR A 435 -14.04 -54.71 99.72
N LEU A 436 -15.28 -55.11 99.44
CA LEU A 436 -16.22 -55.62 100.45
C LEU A 436 -15.69 -56.91 101.08
N ARG A 437 -15.24 -57.87 100.27
CA ARG A 437 -14.59 -59.09 100.75
C ARG A 437 -13.30 -58.80 101.52
N SER A 438 -12.47 -57.86 101.04
CA SER A 438 -11.25 -57.46 101.74
C SER A 438 -11.57 -56.79 103.07
N ARG A 439 -12.67 -56.02 103.17
CA ARG A 439 -13.14 -55.42 104.43
C ARG A 439 -13.70 -56.47 105.39
N GLU A 440 -14.44 -57.44 104.88
CA GLU A 440 -14.97 -58.57 105.64
C GLU A 440 -13.81 -59.43 106.19
N GLN A 441 -12.87 -59.83 105.32
CA GLN A 441 -11.64 -60.52 105.70
C GLN A 441 -10.79 -59.69 106.66
N LEU A 442 -10.68 -58.37 106.45
CA LEU A 442 -9.99 -57.48 107.38
C LEU A 442 -10.67 -57.51 108.75
N ASN A 443 -11.99 -57.46 108.82
CA ASN A 443 -12.71 -57.53 110.09
C ASN A 443 -12.48 -58.88 110.78
N GLU A 444 -12.54 -59.99 110.05
CA GLU A 444 -12.23 -61.33 110.57
C GLU A 444 -10.77 -61.45 111.04
N ILE A 445 -9.82 -60.97 110.24
CA ILE A 445 -8.39 -60.96 110.57
C ILE A 445 -8.14 -60.08 111.79
N LEU A 446 -8.75 -58.89 111.86
CA LEU A 446 -8.63 -58.00 113.01
C LEU A 446 -9.26 -58.62 114.26
N GLU A 447 -10.42 -59.27 114.14
CA GLU A 447 -11.10 -59.96 115.24
C GLU A 447 -10.26 -61.13 115.77
N LEU A 448 -9.68 -61.93 114.87
CA LEU A 448 -8.77 -63.02 115.19
C LEU A 448 -7.46 -62.52 115.81
N LEU A 449 -6.83 -61.50 115.21
CA LEU A 449 -5.61 -60.87 115.71
C LEU A 449 -5.84 -60.18 117.07
N ASN A 450 -6.99 -59.55 117.28
CA ASN A 450 -7.41 -58.97 118.56
C ASN A 450 -7.69 -60.06 119.60
N GLY A 451 -8.31 -61.18 119.21
CA GLY A 451 -8.52 -62.34 120.08
C GLY A 451 -7.21 -63.00 120.53
N ILE A 452 -6.23 -63.10 119.62
CA ILE A 452 -4.87 -63.57 119.91
C ILE A 452 -4.14 -62.57 120.82
N SER A 453 -4.16 -61.27 120.50
CA SER A 453 -3.56 -60.21 121.32
C SER A 453 -4.15 -60.14 122.74
N GLY A 454 -5.47 -60.24 122.86
CA GLY A 454 -6.19 -60.28 124.14
C GLY A 454 -5.92 -61.54 124.98
N SER A 455 -5.65 -62.67 124.33
CA SER A 455 -5.25 -63.91 125.01
C SER A 455 -3.79 -63.87 125.47
N LEU A 456 -2.91 -63.22 124.69
CA LEU A 456 -1.49 -63.06 125.01
C LEU A 456 -1.23 -62.03 126.11
N THR A 457 -2.07 -60.99 126.23
CA THR A 457 -1.97 -59.98 127.31
C THR A 457 -2.50 -60.48 128.66
N LYS A 458 -3.42 -61.46 128.69
CA LYS A 458 -3.95 -62.07 129.93
C LYS A 458 -3.04 -63.13 130.57
N LYS A 459 -2.13 -63.74 129.81
CA LYS A 459 -1.08 -64.62 130.33
C LYS A 459 0.20 -63.80 130.46
N ASN A 460 0.60 -63.49 131.70
CA ASN A 460 1.67 -62.55 132.07
C ASN A 460 3.11 -62.98 131.65
N ASN A 461 3.30 -63.60 130.48
CA ASN A 461 4.57 -64.07 129.92
C ASN A 461 4.49 -64.22 128.38
N SER A 462 4.10 -63.17 127.67
CA SER A 462 4.11 -63.15 126.19
C SER A 462 5.21 -62.23 125.66
N PRO A 463 6.07 -62.66 124.70
CA PRO A 463 7.15 -61.84 124.18
C PRO A 463 6.62 -60.62 123.42
N GLN A 464 7.14 -59.43 123.74
CA GLN A 464 6.79 -58.15 123.10
C GLN A 464 6.88 -58.19 121.55
N VAL A 465 7.79 -59.01 121.02
CA VAL A 465 8.00 -59.28 119.58
C VAL A 465 6.76 -59.87 118.89
N VAL A 466 5.93 -60.63 119.60
CA VAL A 466 4.71 -61.25 119.02
C VAL A 466 3.60 -60.21 118.90
N LEU A 467 3.48 -59.29 119.88
CA LEU A 467 2.53 -58.19 119.85
C LEU A 467 2.87 -57.19 118.74
N GLU A 468 4.15 -56.83 118.56
CA GLU A 468 4.59 -55.98 117.43
C GLU A 468 4.32 -56.63 116.07
N ARG A 469 4.50 -57.96 115.93
CA ARG A 469 4.14 -58.68 114.70
C ARG A 469 2.64 -58.70 114.44
N ILE A 470 1.82 -58.79 115.50
CA ILE A 470 0.37 -58.69 115.38
C ILE A 470 -0.02 -57.28 114.90
N GLU A 471 0.53 -56.22 115.49
CA GLU A 471 0.30 -54.84 115.04
C GLU A 471 0.74 -54.63 113.59
N SER A 472 1.91 -55.15 113.19
CA SER A 472 2.38 -55.10 111.79
C SER A 472 1.45 -55.85 110.83
N LEU A 473 0.87 -56.98 111.26
CA LEU A 473 -0.14 -57.70 110.46
C LEU A 473 -1.47 -56.94 110.38
N GLN A 474 -1.88 -56.25 111.43
CA GLN A 474 -3.06 -55.37 111.42
C GLN A 474 -2.86 -54.18 110.47
N GLU A 475 -1.67 -53.57 110.51
CA GLU A 475 -1.29 -52.48 109.61
C GLU A 475 -1.21 -52.94 108.15
N LEU A 476 -0.62 -54.11 107.89
CA LEU A 476 -0.55 -54.71 106.55
C LEU A 476 -1.94 -55.04 105.99
N ALA A 477 -2.86 -55.54 106.84
CA ALA A 477 -4.25 -55.80 106.45
C ALA A 477 -4.99 -54.49 106.11
N ARG A 478 -4.82 -53.44 106.94
CA ARG A 478 -5.39 -52.10 106.69
C ARG A 478 -4.86 -51.49 105.39
N ASN A 479 -3.55 -51.58 105.16
CA ASN A 479 -2.91 -51.08 103.93
C ASN A 479 -3.41 -51.82 102.68
N ARG A 480 -3.67 -53.12 102.76
CA ARG A 480 -4.23 -53.89 101.63
C ARG A 480 -5.66 -53.47 101.29
N THR A 481 -6.48 -53.18 102.30
CA THR A 481 -7.86 -52.69 102.11
C THR A 481 -7.87 -51.24 101.57
N ALA A 482 -6.95 -50.40 102.05
CA ALA A 482 -6.74 -49.05 101.52
C ALA A 482 -6.32 -49.08 100.03
N ALA A 483 -5.39 -49.98 99.66
CA ALA A 483 -4.96 -50.16 98.27
C ALA A 483 -6.11 -50.61 97.34
N THR A 484 -7.00 -51.49 97.82
CA THR A 484 -8.17 -51.95 97.03
C THR A 484 -9.23 -50.85 96.89
N THR A 485 -9.40 -50.02 97.93
CA THR A 485 -10.28 -48.84 97.89
C THR A 485 -9.74 -47.79 96.92
N ASP A 486 -8.44 -47.49 96.98
CA ASP A 486 -7.74 -46.59 96.05
C ASP A 486 -7.86 -47.05 94.58
N THR A 487 -7.74 -48.37 94.35
CA THR A 487 -7.96 -48.97 93.03
C THR A 487 -9.39 -48.75 92.54
N THR A 488 -10.38 -48.87 93.41
CA THR A 488 -11.80 -48.63 93.08
C THR A 488 -12.07 -47.16 92.73
N ILE A 489 -11.46 -46.22 93.47
CA ILE A 489 -11.57 -44.77 93.18
C ILE A 489 -10.91 -44.45 91.82
N LYS A 490 -9.69 -44.93 91.59
CA LYS A 490 -8.99 -44.76 90.30
C LYS A 490 -9.76 -45.37 89.12
N LEU A 491 -10.45 -46.50 89.32
CA LEU A 491 -11.35 -47.08 88.33
C LEU A 491 -12.54 -46.16 88.03
N SER A 492 -13.14 -45.54 89.05
CA SER A 492 -14.23 -44.57 88.87
C SER A 492 -13.78 -43.33 88.09
N ASP A 493 -12.62 -42.77 88.43
CA ASP A 493 -12.04 -41.62 87.71
C ASP A 493 -11.72 -42.00 86.25
N LEU A 494 -11.25 -43.23 86.02
CA LEU A 494 -11.04 -43.78 84.67
C LEU A 494 -12.34 -43.89 83.87
N VAL A 495 -13.46 -44.33 84.48
CA VAL A 495 -14.79 -44.34 83.81
C VAL A 495 -15.11 -42.93 83.32
N GLN A 496 -15.01 -41.95 84.23
CA GLN A 496 -15.45 -40.60 83.96
C GLN A 496 -14.57 -39.92 82.90
N SER A 497 -13.26 -40.18 82.94
CA SER A 497 -12.31 -39.72 81.92
C SER A 497 -12.60 -40.36 80.55
N LEU A 498 -12.78 -41.68 80.48
CA LEU A 498 -13.06 -42.39 79.22
C LEU A 498 -14.39 -41.97 78.60
N HIS A 499 -15.42 -41.77 79.43
CA HIS A 499 -16.71 -41.27 78.96
C HIS A 499 -16.59 -39.84 78.41
N SER A 500 -15.87 -38.95 79.11
CA SER A 500 -15.62 -37.59 78.66
C SER A 500 -14.84 -37.55 77.34
N GLU A 501 -13.79 -38.35 77.20
CA GLU A 501 -12.98 -38.44 75.97
C GLU A 501 -13.79 -39.01 74.79
N ALA A 502 -14.62 -40.03 75.03
CA ALA A 502 -15.48 -40.61 73.99
C ALA A 502 -16.56 -39.61 73.52
N GLN A 503 -17.13 -38.84 74.44
CA GLN A 503 -18.08 -37.77 74.13
C GLN A 503 -17.41 -36.66 73.30
N GLU A 504 -16.21 -36.21 73.70
CA GLU A 504 -15.45 -35.19 72.97
C GLU A 504 -15.11 -35.65 71.54
N LEU A 505 -14.70 -36.91 71.36
CA LEU A 505 -14.48 -37.50 70.03
C LEU A 505 -15.77 -37.53 69.18
N SER A 506 -16.91 -37.78 69.81
CA SER A 506 -18.23 -37.77 69.16
C SER A 506 -18.59 -36.36 68.68
N GLU A 507 -18.42 -35.35 69.54
CA GLU A 507 -18.69 -33.94 69.24
C GLU A 507 -17.80 -33.41 68.11
N ILE A 508 -16.49 -33.68 68.18
CA ILE A 508 -15.53 -33.31 67.12
C ILE A 508 -15.95 -33.92 65.77
N SER A 509 -16.38 -35.19 65.77
CA SER A 509 -16.84 -35.84 64.55
C SER A 509 -18.13 -35.22 63.99
N ILE A 510 -19.09 -34.87 64.84
CA ILE A 510 -20.34 -34.22 64.45
C ILE A 510 -20.06 -32.84 63.83
N ASP A 511 -19.17 -32.06 64.44
CA ASP A 511 -18.79 -30.73 63.93
C ASP A 511 -18.05 -30.82 62.59
N LEU A 512 -17.19 -31.83 62.44
CA LEU A 512 -16.53 -32.13 61.18
C LEU A 512 -17.55 -32.50 60.09
N LEU A 513 -18.51 -33.37 60.40
CA LEU A 513 -19.60 -33.75 59.48
C LEU A 513 -20.48 -32.55 59.09
N ASN A 514 -20.78 -31.65 60.03
CA ASN A 514 -21.56 -30.44 59.76
C ASN A 514 -20.79 -29.43 58.91
N SER A 515 -19.47 -29.34 59.09
CA SER A 515 -18.60 -28.53 58.24
C SER A 515 -18.54 -29.08 56.82
N ILE A 516 -18.48 -30.41 56.67
CA ILE A 516 -18.45 -31.11 55.38
C ILE A 516 -19.77 -30.96 54.61
N LYS A 517 -20.93 -30.93 55.29
CA LYS A 517 -22.25 -30.74 54.65
C LYS A 517 -22.38 -29.47 53.82
N ARG A 518 -21.51 -28.47 54.03
CA ARG A 518 -21.47 -27.24 53.22
C ARG A 518 -20.98 -27.51 51.80
N PHE A 519 -20.23 -28.59 51.59
CA PHE A 519 -19.83 -29.05 50.28
C PHE A 519 -20.93 -29.96 49.70
N ARG A 520 -21.30 -29.69 48.44
CA ARG A 520 -22.13 -30.57 47.63
C ARG A 520 -21.21 -31.61 46.99
N VAL A 521 -21.06 -32.71 47.71
CA VAL A 521 -20.27 -33.90 47.35
C VAL A 521 -21.11 -34.88 46.55
#